data_AF-A0A4U6XIN9-F1
#
_entry.id   AF-A0A4U6XIN9-F1
#
_cell.length_a   1.000
_cell.length_b   1.000
_cell.length_c   1.000
_cell.angle_alpha   90.00
_cell.angle_beta   90.00
_cell.angle_gamma   90.00
#
_symmetry.space_group_name_H-M   'P 1'
#
loop_
_entity.id
_entity.type
_entity.pdbx_description
1 polymer ?
#
loop_
_entity_poly.entity_id
_entity_poly.type
_entity_poly.pdbx_seq_one_letter_code
_entity_poly.pdbx_strand_id
1 'polypeptide(L)'
;MASYPDYADVKASAKENAAGVFAYGQRQVNRVVSKDTRQRAYGNTYNFAQEQPFLFAFLLVQLIFSFIPILVFVSFSASTIAFAFGAAVVFSLFWIGVALLVLVPTLFFTCSVAVLVWVWAAGSFVVAKRLYEMSPIRASGELEVDAPNGKTYAVIKHEDGVEAHSHN
;
A
#
# COMPACT_ATOMS: atom_id res chain seq x y z
N MET A 1 -20.96 -18.00 38.96
CA MET A 1 -21.54 -16.70 39.39
C MET A 1 -21.27 -15.71 38.27
N ALA A 2 -22.27 -15.40 37.44
CA ALA A 2 -22.11 -14.45 36.34
C ALA A 2 -22.13 -13.03 36.93
N SER A 3 -21.02 -12.30 36.76
CA SER A 3 -20.89 -10.90 37.18
C SER A 3 -21.77 -10.06 36.25
N TYR A 4 -22.90 -9.57 36.75
CA TYR A 4 -23.74 -8.64 35.99
C TYR A 4 -22.97 -7.32 35.83
N PRO A 5 -22.86 -6.78 34.61
CA PRO A 5 -22.23 -5.48 34.42
C PRO A 5 -23.04 -4.43 35.17
N ASP A 6 -22.40 -3.75 36.12
CA ASP A 6 -23.01 -2.69 36.89
C ASP A 6 -23.30 -1.51 35.95
N TYR A 7 -24.58 -1.14 35.85
CA TYR A 7 -25.03 -0.04 35.00
C TYR A 7 -24.36 1.29 35.39
N ALA A 8 -23.93 1.42 36.64
CA ALA A 8 -23.20 2.60 37.11
C ALA A 8 -21.82 2.73 36.46
N ASP A 9 -21.09 1.62 36.30
CA ASP A 9 -19.77 1.60 35.66
C ASP A 9 -19.84 1.93 34.16
N VAL A 10 -20.83 1.38 33.45
CA VAL A 10 -21.04 1.67 32.01
C VAL A 10 -21.35 3.15 31.81
N LYS A 11 -22.21 3.73 32.65
CA LYS A 11 -22.56 5.15 32.59
C LYS A 11 -21.38 6.06 32.95
N ALA A 12 -20.59 5.67 33.96
CA ALA A 12 -19.39 6.40 34.35
C ALA A 12 -18.36 6.41 33.22
N SER A 13 -18.11 5.26 32.60
CA SER A 13 -17.18 5.14 31.47
C SER A 13 -17.65 5.93 30.24
N ALA A 14 -18.95 5.91 29.92
CA ALA A 14 -19.50 6.72 28.83
C ALA A 14 -19.33 8.23 29.09
N LYS A 15 -19.52 8.67 30.34
CA LYS A 15 -19.38 10.08 30.74
C LYS A 15 -17.91 10.54 30.67
N GLU A 16 -16.98 9.69 31.10
CA GLU A 16 -15.55 9.96 31.05
C GLU A 16 -15.04 10.05 29.60
N ASN A 17 -15.44 9.11 28.74
CA ASN A 17 -15.12 9.14 27.32
C ASN A 17 -15.68 10.40 26.63
N ALA A 18 -16.95 10.76 26.92
CA ALA A 18 -17.55 11.99 26.42
C ALA A 18 -16.73 13.22 26.86
N ALA A 19 -16.39 13.31 28.16
CA ALA A 19 -15.58 14.41 28.68
C ALA A 19 -14.20 14.49 27.99
N GLY A 20 -13.57 13.35 27.71
CA GLY A 20 -12.31 13.27 26.96
C GLY A 20 -12.41 13.81 25.54
N VAL A 21 -13.46 13.42 24.79
CA VAL A 21 -13.72 13.92 23.43
C VAL A 21 -14.03 15.43 23.44
N PHE A 22 -14.85 15.90 24.37
CA PHE A 22 -15.14 17.32 24.54
C PHE A 22 -13.86 18.12 24.84
N ALA A 23 -13.02 17.65 25.77
CA ALA A 23 -11.76 18.31 26.11
C ALA A 23 -10.79 18.34 24.91
N TYR A 24 -10.75 17.28 24.10
CA TYR A 24 -9.94 17.26 22.88
C TYR A 24 -10.44 18.26 21.83
N GLY A 25 -11.76 18.28 21.58
CA GLY A 25 -12.38 19.26 20.67
C GLY A 25 -12.10 20.69 21.12
N GLN A 26 -12.27 20.95 22.43
CA GLN A 26 -12.00 22.28 23.00
C GLN A 26 -10.53 22.69 22.86
N ARG A 27 -9.57 21.76 22.97
CA ARG A 27 -8.16 22.02 22.69
C ARG A 27 -7.90 22.36 21.22
N GLN A 28 -8.52 21.64 20.28
CA GLN A 28 -8.36 21.94 18.85
C GLN A 28 -8.96 23.31 18.47
N VAL A 29 -10.13 23.63 19.00
CA VAL A 29 -10.76 24.94 18.81
C VAL A 29 -9.92 26.05 19.44
N ASN A 30 -9.38 25.84 20.64
CA ASN A 30 -8.48 26.81 21.27
C ASN A 30 -7.16 26.99 20.52
N ARG A 31 -6.70 25.96 19.77
CA ARG A 31 -5.50 26.05 18.93
C ARG A 31 -5.73 26.89 17.67
N VAL A 32 -6.91 26.77 17.06
CA VAL A 32 -7.25 27.53 15.85
C VAL A 32 -7.71 28.95 16.18
N VAL A 33 -8.41 29.13 17.30
CA VAL A 33 -8.94 30.42 17.75
C VAL A 33 -8.42 30.72 19.15
N SER A 34 -7.39 31.55 19.23
CA SER A 34 -6.82 32.03 20.51
C SER A 34 -7.82 32.90 21.26
N LYS A 35 -7.64 33.03 22.58
CA LYS A 35 -8.52 33.84 23.44
C LYS A 35 -8.54 35.32 23.01
N ASP A 36 -7.38 35.85 22.59
CA ASP A 36 -7.27 37.22 22.09
C ASP A 36 -8.07 37.46 20.82
N THR A 37 -8.11 36.48 19.90
CA THR A 37 -8.95 36.56 18.70
C THR A 37 -10.43 36.65 19.06
N ARG A 38 -10.88 35.94 20.08
CA ARG A 38 -12.28 36.00 20.53
C ARG A 38 -12.62 37.36 21.13
N GLN A 39 -11.76 37.87 22.00
CA GLN A 39 -11.98 39.16 22.65
C GLN A 39 -11.97 40.32 21.63
N ARG A 40 -11.07 40.25 20.65
CA ARG A 40 -11.02 41.19 19.53
C ARG A 40 -12.25 41.09 18.64
N ALA A 41 -12.74 39.88 18.35
CA ALA A 41 -13.97 39.68 17.58
C ALA A 41 -15.17 40.31 18.31
N TYR A 42 -15.33 40.04 19.61
CA TYR A 42 -16.42 40.65 20.40
C TYR A 42 -16.34 42.18 20.44
N GLY A 43 -15.14 42.73 20.64
CA GLY A 43 -14.94 44.18 20.60
C GLY A 43 -15.33 44.78 19.25
N ASN A 44 -14.91 44.14 18.15
CA ASN A 44 -15.27 44.59 16.80
C ASN A 44 -16.79 44.50 16.53
N THR A 45 -17.43 43.40 16.92
CA THR A 45 -18.88 43.24 16.75
C THR A 45 -19.65 44.26 17.59
N TYR A 46 -19.20 44.53 18.80
CA TYR A 46 -19.81 45.54 19.67
C TYR A 46 -19.68 46.96 19.08
N ASN A 47 -18.49 47.33 18.61
CA ASN A 47 -18.26 48.63 17.98
C ASN A 47 -19.09 48.77 16.69
N PHE A 48 -19.16 47.73 15.86
CA PHE A 48 -19.98 47.73 14.65
C PHE A 48 -21.49 47.90 14.95
N ALA A 49 -21.99 47.28 16.02
CA ALA A 49 -23.37 47.45 16.45
C ALA A 49 -23.68 48.90 16.88
N GLN A 50 -22.71 49.61 17.44
CA GLN A 50 -22.83 51.02 17.83
C GLN A 50 -22.70 51.96 16.63
N GLU A 51 -21.77 51.70 15.71
CA GLU A 51 -21.52 52.53 14.52
C GLU A 51 -22.65 52.41 13.48
N GLN A 52 -23.17 51.20 13.25
CA GLN A 52 -24.15 50.92 12.20
C GLN A 52 -25.27 49.98 12.68
N PRO A 53 -26.17 50.46 13.57
CA PRO A 53 -27.18 49.61 14.21
C PRO A 53 -28.17 48.96 13.24
N PHE A 54 -28.55 49.66 12.15
CA PHE A 54 -29.48 49.11 11.14
C PHE A 54 -28.87 47.95 10.35
N LEU A 55 -27.60 48.05 9.94
CA LEU A 55 -26.91 46.98 9.20
C LEU A 55 -26.63 45.78 10.10
N PHE A 56 -26.25 46.03 11.35
CA PHE A 56 -26.09 44.98 12.34
C PHE A 56 -27.40 44.21 12.57
N ALA A 57 -28.51 44.91 12.79
CA ALA A 57 -29.82 44.28 12.97
C ALA A 57 -30.25 43.49 11.73
N PHE A 58 -30.04 44.04 10.53
CA PHE A 58 -30.32 43.34 9.28
C PHE A 58 -29.53 42.02 9.16
N LEU A 59 -28.21 42.05 9.39
CA LEU A 59 -27.37 40.86 9.35
C LEU A 59 -27.74 39.86 10.45
N LEU A 60 -28.08 40.34 11.64
CA LEU A 60 -28.49 39.49 12.76
C LEU A 60 -29.79 38.75 12.44
N VAL A 61 -30.78 39.44 11.89
CA VAL A 61 -32.05 38.81 11.46
C VAL A 61 -31.78 37.82 10.34
N GLN A 62 -30.98 38.19 9.33
CA GLN A 62 -30.60 37.28 8.25
C GLN A 62 -29.88 36.03 8.78
N LEU A 63 -28.99 36.18 9.76
CA LEU A 63 -28.29 35.07 10.42
C LEU A 63 -29.27 34.17 11.18
N ILE A 64 -30.21 34.75 11.95
CA ILE A 64 -31.21 33.99 12.71
C ILE A 64 -32.12 33.19 11.76
N PHE A 65 -32.60 33.81 10.69
CA PHE A 65 -33.46 33.14 9.71
C PHE A 65 -32.69 32.10 8.87
N SER A 66 -31.41 32.34 8.57
CA SER A 66 -30.55 31.38 7.89
C SER A 66 -29.93 30.31 8.80
N PHE A 67 -30.09 30.43 10.13
CA PHE A 67 -29.51 29.50 11.08
C PHE A 67 -30.05 28.08 10.91
N ILE A 68 -31.37 27.95 10.78
CA ILE A 68 -32.03 26.65 10.55
C ILE A 68 -31.52 25.96 9.27
N PRO A 69 -31.53 26.60 8.08
CA PRO A 69 -31.04 25.96 6.87
C PRO A 69 -29.54 25.62 6.95
N ILE A 70 -28.73 26.44 7.62
CA ILE A 70 -27.30 26.12 7.86
C ILE A 70 -27.17 24.87 8.74
N LEU A 71 -27.93 24.76 9.83
CA LEU A 71 -27.89 23.57 10.70
C LEU A 71 -28.30 22.31 9.95
N VAL A 72 -29.38 22.37 9.19
CA VAL A 72 -29.84 21.24 8.37
C VAL A 72 -28.76 20.84 7.37
N PHE A 73 -28.18 21.80 6.66
CA PHE A 73 -27.10 21.54 5.72
C PHE A 73 -25.89 20.87 6.39
N VAL A 74 -25.40 21.41 7.51
CA VAL A 74 -24.28 20.84 8.26
C VAL A 74 -24.59 19.42 8.73
N SER A 75 -25.80 19.19 9.26
CA SER A 75 -26.21 17.86 9.71
C SER A 75 -26.28 16.84 8.55
N PHE A 76 -26.79 17.28 7.39
CA PHE A 76 -26.85 16.48 6.18
C PHE A 76 -25.45 16.17 5.64
N SER A 77 -24.58 17.16 5.57
CA SER A 77 -23.18 16.98 5.15
C SER A 77 -22.44 16.01 6.07
N ALA A 78 -22.55 16.19 7.39
CA ALA A 78 -21.92 15.28 8.35
C ALA A 78 -22.44 13.84 8.22
N SER A 79 -23.76 13.66 8.08
CA SER A 79 -24.37 12.35 7.87
C SER A 79 -23.93 11.71 6.56
N THR A 80 -23.86 12.49 5.48
CA THR A 80 -23.39 12.02 4.16
C THR A 80 -21.94 11.58 4.22
N ILE A 81 -21.07 12.36 4.88
CA ILE A 81 -19.66 12.01 5.06
C ILE A 81 -19.55 10.70 5.84
N ALA A 82 -20.22 10.59 6.98
CA ALA A 82 -20.20 9.37 7.80
C ALA A 82 -20.71 8.15 7.02
N PHE A 83 -21.81 8.31 6.28
CA PHE A 83 -22.39 7.26 5.44
C PHE A 83 -21.43 6.86 4.31
N ALA A 84 -20.84 7.82 3.61
CA ALA A 84 -19.88 7.58 2.53
C ALA A 84 -18.65 6.82 3.02
N PHE A 85 -18.11 7.20 4.19
CA PHE A 85 -17.01 6.45 4.81
C PHE A 85 -17.41 5.02 5.16
N GLY A 86 -18.60 4.82 5.74
CA GLY A 86 -19.10 3.49 6.04
C GLY A 86 -19.25 2.63 4.78
N ALA A 87 -19.88 3.18 3.74
CA ALA A 87 -20.05 2.52 2.46
C ALA A 87 -18.71 2.20 1.79
N ALA A 88 -17.76 3.14 1.80
CA ALA A 88 -16.43 2.95 1.25
C ALA A 88 -15.69 1.79 1.95
N VAL A 89 -15.74 1.73 3.29
CA VAL A 89 -15.11 0.63 4.05
C VAL A 89 -15.70 -0.72 3.67
N VAL A 90 -17.03 -0.85 3.65
CA VAL A 90 -17.70 -2.11 3.28
C VAL A 90 -17.39 -2.50 1.84
N PHE A 91 -17.46 -1.54 0.92
CA PHE A 91 -17.17 -1.75 -0.49
C PHE A 91 -15.72 -2.18 -0.73
N SER A 92 -14.76 -1.51 -0.09
CA SER A 92 -13.34 -1.87 -0.17
C SER A 92 -13.08 -3.24 0.42
N LEU A 93 -13.61 -3.56 1.60
CA LEU A 93 -13.47 -4.89 2.21
C LEU A 93 -14.04 -6.00 1.33
N PHE A 94 -15.21 -5.75 0.72
CA PHE A 94 -15.82 -6.68 -0.21
C PHE A 94 -14.91 -6.93 -1.43
N TRP A 95 -14.43 -5.87 -2.10
CA TRP A 95 -13.57 -6.00 -3.26
C TRP A 95 -12.20 -6.59 -2.95
N ILE A 96 -11.63 -6.28 -1.78
CA ILE A 96 -10.40 -6.93 -1.29
C ILE A 96 -10.64 -8.42 -1.11
N GLY A 97 -11.78 -8.82 -0.53
CA GLY A 97 -12.16 -10.22 -0.39
C GLY A 97 -12.29 -10.93 -1.74
N VAL A 98 -12.98 -10.31 -2.70
CA VAL A 98 -13.11 -10.83 -4.07
C VAL A 98 -11.74 -10.96 -4.74
N ALA A 99 -10.90 -9.93 -4.63
CA ALA A 99 -9.54 -9.96 -5.18
C ALA A 99 -8.71 -11.08 -4.55
N LEU A 100 -8.80 -11.29 -3.24
CA LEU A 100 -8.09 -12.36 -2.55
C LEU A 100 -8.57 -13.75 -3.00
N LEU A 101 -9.89 -13.91 -3.19
CA LEU A 101 -10.49 -15.16 -3.67
C LEU A 101 -9.99 -15.55 -5.07
N VAL A 102 -9.66 -14.56 -5.92
CA VAL A 102 -9.07 -14.79 -7.25
C VAL A 102 -7.53 -14.89 -7.18
N LEU A 103 -6.90 -14.10 -6.34
CA LEU A 103 -5.44 -14.05 -6.21
C LEU A 103 -4.87 -15.35 -5.64
N VAL A 104 -5.48 -15.89 -4.60
CA VAL A 104 -5.04 -17.14 -3.95
C VAL A 104 -4.92 -18.30 -4.97
N PRO A 105 -5.96 -18.68 -5.73
CA PRO A 105 -5.86 -19.76 -6.70
C PRO A 105 -4.89 -19.43 -7.84
N THR A 106 -4.81 -18.15 -8.25
CA THR A 106 -3.83 -17.72 -9.25
C THR A 106 -2.41 -17.92 -8.75
N LEU A 107 -2.12 -17.57 -7.50
CA LEU A 107 -0.80 -17.76 -6.88
C LEU A 107 -0.45 -19.23 -6.75
N PHE A 108 -1.40 -20.07 -6.32
CA PHE A 108 -1.20 -21.52 -6.28
C PHE A 108 -0.89 -22.07 -7.66
N PHE A 109 -1.61 -21.63 -8.69
CA PHE A 109 -1.38 -22.04 -10.06
C PHE A 109 0.00 -21.62 -10.55
N THR A 110 0.38 -20.35 -10.39
CA THR A 110 1.69 -19.86 -10.85
C THR A 110 2.85 -20.48 -10.07
N CYS A 111 2.71 -20.68 -8.76
CA CYS A 111 3.69 -21.41 -7.96
C CYS A 111 3.83 -22.87 -8.43
N SER A 112 2.72 -23.54 -8.73
CA SER A 112 2.74 -24.91 -9.25
C SER A 112 3.49 -24.99 -10.58
N VAL A 113 3.19 -24.07 -11.50
CA VAL A 113 3.89 -23.96 -12.79
C VAL A 113 5.38 -23.68 -12.57
N ALA A 114 5.74 -22.76 -11.68
CA ALA A 114 7.14 -22.44 -11.38
C ALA A 114 7.91 -23.66 -10.84
N VAL A 115 7.29 -24.46 -9.97
CA VAL A 115 7.90 -25.69 -9.45
C VAL A 115 8.09 -26.72 -10.57
N LEU A 116 7.12 -26.90 -11.46
CA LEU A 116 7.24 -27.82 -12.60
C LEU A 116 8.39 -27.41 -13.53
N VAL A 117 8.49 -26.12 -13.86
CA VAL A 117 9.58 -25.59 -14.68
C VAL A 117 10.92 -25.78 -13.98
N TRP A 118 10.99 -25.57 -12.67
CA TRP A 118 12.22 -25.79 -11.90
C TRP A 118 12.63 -27.26 -11.88
N VAL A 119 11.70 -28.19 -11.64
CA VAL A 119 11.96 -29.63 -11.68
C VAL A 119 12.44 -30.05 -13.07
N TRP A 120 11.84 -29.52 -14.13
CA TRP A 120 12.25 -29.77 -15.50
C TRP A 120 13.67 -29.27 -15.79
N ALA A 121 13.98 -28.03 -15.37
CA ALA A 121 15.30 -27.43 -15.55
C ALA A 121 16.37 -28.16 -14.75
N ALA A 122 16.11 -28.47 -13.47
CA ALA A 122 16.99 -29.24 -12.62
C ALA A 122 17.20 -30.66 -13.17
N GLY A 123 16.14 -31.32 -13.63
CA GLY A 123 16.20 -32.62 -14.28
C GLY A 123 17.08 -32.58 -15.54
N SER A 124 16.86 -31.60 -16.42
CA SER A 124 17.65 -31.41 -17.64
C SER A 124 19.13 -31.16 -17.33
N PHE A 125 19.42 -30.33 -16.33
CA PHE A 125 20.78 -30.05 -15.89
C PHE A 125 21.48 -31.30 -15.32
N VAL A 126 20.78 -32.09 -14.50
CA VAL A 126 21.32 -33.34 -13.95
C VAL A 126 21.59 -34.34 -15.09
N VAL A 127 20.66 -34.51 -16.04
CA VAL A 127 20.85 -35.40 -17.20
C VAL A 127 22.04 -34.93 -18.04
N ALA A 128 22.12 -33.63 -18.35
CA ALA A 128 23.25 -33.06 -19.10
C ALA A 128 24.58 -33.28 -18.37
N LYS A 129 24.63 -33.06 -17.06
CA LYS A 129 25.82 -33.32 -16.23
C LYS A 129 26.21 -34.80 -16.25
N ARG A 130 25.25 -35.72 -16.09
CA ARG A 130 25.51 -37.17 -16.14
C ARG A 130 25.98 -37.64 -17.50
N LEU A 131 25.42 -37.09 -18.58
CA LEU A 131 25.89 -37.33 -19.94
C LEU A 131 27.32 -36.80 -20.15
N TYR A 132 27.65 -35.63 -19.60
CA TYR A 132 28.99 -35.08 -19.68
C TYR A 132 30.00 -35.96 -18.90
N GLU A 133 29.64 -36.41 -17.70
CA GLU A 133 30.47 -37.31 -16.88
C GLU A 133 30.62 -38.73 -17.48
N MET A 134 29.60 -39.25 -18.18
CA MET A 134 29.65 -40.53 -18.89
C MET A 134 30.25 -40.42 -20.29
N SER A 135 30.30 -39.23 -20.88
CA SER A 135 30.95 -39.04 -22.16
C SER A 135 32.47 -39.11 -21.94
N PRO A 136 33.17 -40.09 -22.55
CA PRO A 136 34.63 -40.10 -22.58
C PRO A 136 35.14 -39.08 -23.61
N ILE A 137 34.40 -38.00 -23.85
CA ILE A 137 34.84 -36.91 -24.71
C ILE A 137 35.61 -35.97 -23.80
N ARG A 138 36.79 -36.43 -23.37
CA ARG A 138 37.95 -35.55 -23.36
C ARG A 138 37.92 -34.90 -24.74
N ALA A 139 37.63 -33.61 -24.79
CA ALA A 139 37.96 -32.81 -25.96
C ALA A 139 39.49 -32.78 -26.09
N SER A 140 40.11 -33.91 -26.40
CA SER A 140 41.38 -33.96 -27.10
C SER A 140 41.02 -33.50 -28.50
N GLY A 141 40.89 -32.19 -28.64
CA GLY A 141 40.67 -31.54 -29.92
C GLY A 141 41.94 -31.70 -30.73
N GLU A 142 42.15 -32.88 -31.30
CA GLU A 142 43.00 -33.05 -32.46
C GLU A 142 42.13 -32.66 -33.66
N LEU A 143 42.10 -31.35 -33.91
CA LEU A 143 41.61 -30.83 -35.18
C LEU A 143 42.68 -31.17 -36.20
N GLU A 144 42.51 -32.32 -36.85
CA GLU A 144 43.32 -32.73 -37.99
C GLU A 144 42.90 -31.86 -39.19
N VAL A 145 43.65 -30.79 -39.43
CA VAL A 145 43.40 -29.86 -40.54
C VAL A 145 44.22 -30.34 -41.73
N ASP A 146 43.55 -30.95 -42.71
CA ASP A 146 44.19 -31.43 -43.92
C ASP A 146 44.56 -30.24 -44.81
N ALA A 147 45.86 -29.94 -44.86
CA ALA A 147 46.40 -28.88 -45.71
C ALA A 147 46.63 -29.43 -47.12
N PRO A 148 46.39 -28.64 -48.19
CA PRO A 148 46.38 -29.08 -49.59
C PRO A 148 47.73 -29.57 -50.17
N ASN A 149 48.71 -29.89 -49.32
CA ASN A 149 50.03 -30.40 -49.68
C ASN A 149 50.32 -31.80 -49.12
N GLY A 150 49.29 -32.58 -48.75
CA GLY A 150 49.41 -34.00 -48.39
C GLY A 150 50.19 -34.28 -47.10
N LYS A 151 50.23 -33.31 -46.16
CA LYS A 151 50.84 -33.49 -44.84
C LYS A 151 49.83 -33.20 -43.75
N THR A 152 49.63 -34.21 -42.90
CA THR A 152 48.72 -34.18 -41.76
C THR A 152 49.39 -33.50 -40.57
N TYR A 153 48.77 -32.46 -40.02
CA TYR A 153 49.22 -31.83 -38.78
C TYR A 153 48.23 -32.12 -37.66
N ALA A 154 48.68 -32.87 -36.66
CA ALA A 154 47.97 -33.05 -35.40
C ALA A 154 48.18 -31.77 -34.56
N VAL A 155 47.15 -30.92 -34.48
CA VAL A 155 47.19 -29.72 -33.64
C VAL A 155 46.57 -30.06 -32.30
N ILE A 156 47.42 -30.34 -31.30
CA ILE A 156 46.98 -30.57 -29.93
C ILE A 156 47.01 -29.23 -29.20
N LYS A 157 45.83 -28.69 -28.88
CA LYS A 157 45.72 -27.42 -28.15
C LYS A 157 45.74 -27.69 -26.64
N HIS A 158 46.86 -27.41 -25.98
CA HIS A 158 46.94 -27.29 -24.52
C HIS A 158 46.63 -25.85 -24.07
N GLU A 159 46.17 -25.69 -22.82
CA GLU A 159 45.74 -24.40 -22.24
C GLU A 159 46.85 -23.34 -22.16
N ASP A 160 48.12 -23.70 -22.39
CA ASP A 160 49.28 -22.80 -22.23
C ASP A 160 49.95 -22.37 -23.56
N GLY A 161 49.45 -22.82 -24.72
CA GLY A 161 50.03 -22.47 -26.02
C GLY A 161 49.83 -23.55 -27.09
N VAL A 162 49.94 -23.15 -28.37
CA VAL A 162 49.76 -24.04 -29.53
C VAL A 162 51.13 -24.49 -30.04
N GLU A 163 51.44 -25.78 -29.91
CA GLU A 163 52.60 -26.40 -30.54
C GLU A 163 52.15 -27.33 -31.67
N ALA A 164 52.75 -27.15 -32.86
CA ALA A 164 52.49 -27.98 -34.02
C ALA A 164 53.67 -28.93 -34.23
N HIS A 165 53.44 -30.23 -34.12
CA HIS A 165 54.42 -31.25 -34.47
C HIS A 165 54.14 -31.79 -35.87
N SER A 166 55.14 -31.69 -36.76
CA SER A 166 55.09 -32.31 -38.08
C SER A 166 55.35 -33.81 -37.92
N HIS A 167 54.38 -34.64 -38.29
CA HIS A 167 54.64 -36.05 -38.58
C HIS A 167 55.15 -36.15 -40.02
N ASN A 168 56.15 -36.99 -40.25
CA ASN A 168 56.67 -37.29 -41.59
C ASN A 168 56.46 -38.78 -41.88
#